data_AF-A0A8X6TKD1-F1
#
_entry.id   AF-A0A8X6TKD1-F1
#
_cell.length_a   1.000
_cell.length_b   1.000
_cell.length_c   1.000
_cell.angle_alpha   90.00
_cell.angle_beta   90.00
_cell.angle_gamma   90.00
#
_symmetry.space_group_name_H-M   'P 1'
#
loop_
_entity.id
_entity.type
_entity.pdbx_description
1 polymer ?
#
loop_
_entity_poly.entity_id
_entity_poly.type
_entity_poly.pdbx_seq_one_letter_code
_entity_poly.pdbx_strand_id
1 'polypeptide(L)'
;MWYAAVKQLDDICSIKISRYIGISSHTFYILHVFCDASERAYGSVIYIVTYKSNVHIFCSRNRLAPIKKVTLSRLELLVDLMGTQLLKYFCEEIDLQPSAETLRTDSKSH
;
A
#
# COMPACT_ATOMS: atom_id res chain seq x y z
N MET A 1 14.46 -8.09 -30.26
CA MET A 1 14.05 -8.12 -28.83
C MET A 1 12.76 -7.35 -28.57
N TRP A 2 12.55 -6.14 -29.13
CA TRP A 2 11.32 -5.35 -28.89
C TRP A 2 10.02 -6.03 -29.39
N TYR A 3 10.05 -6.67 -30.57
CA TYR A 3 8.89 -7.38 -31.14
C TYR A 3 8.34 -8.54 -30.29
N ALA A 4 9.19 -9.17 -29.46
CA ALA A 4 8.75 -10.24 -28.56
C ALA A 4 7.97 -9.68 -27.37
N ALA A 5 8.39 -8.54 -26.82
CA ALA A 5 7.67 -7.84 -25.76
C ALA A 5 6.32 -7.28 -26.24
N VAL A 6 6.23 -6.85 -27.51
CA VAL A 6 4.97 -6.40 -28.13
C VAL A 6 3.98 -7.55 -28.31
N LYS A 7 4.44 -8.77 -28.63
CA LYS A 7 3.54 -9.94 -28.67
C LYS A 7 3.01 -10.34 -27.29
N GLN A 8 3.78 -10.13 -26.22
CA GLN A 8 3.34 -10.37 -24.84
C GLN A 8 2.32 -9.32 -24.35
N LEU A 9 2.18 -8.18 -25.03
CA LEU A 9 1.15 -7.18 -24.71
C LEU A 9 -0.26 -7.64 -25.10
N ASP A 10 -0.41 -8.47 -26.13
CA ASP A 10 -1.71 -9.09 -26.46
C ASP A 10 -2.20 -9.99 -25.31
N ASP A 11 -1.28 -10.64 -24.59
CA ASP A 11 -1.61 -11.46 -23.42
C ASP A 11 -2.09 -10.57 -22.24
N ILE A 12 -1.63 -9.32 -22.13
CA ILE A 12 -2.04 -8.38 -21.07
C ILE A 12 -3.51 -7.98 -21.23
N CYS A 13 -4.01 -7.86 -22.46
CA CYS A 13 -5.42 -7.55 -22.72
C CYS A 13 -6.38 -8.63 -22.17
N SER A 14 -5.89 -9.85 -21.93
CA SER A 14 -6.68 -10.94 -21.33
C SER A 14 -6.76 -10.89 -19.80
N ILE A 15 -5.91 -10.08 -19.14
CA ILE A 15 -5.82 -10.02 -17.68
C ILE A 15 -7.02 -9.25 -17.13
N LYS A 16 -7.97 -9.99 -16.57
CA LYS A 16 -9.08 -9.42 -15.77
C LYS A 16 -8.65 -9.27 -14.32
N ILE A 17 -8.37 -8.03 -13.90
CA ILE A 17 -8.14 -7.70 -12.50
C ILE A 17 -9.50 -7.49 -11.83
N SER A 18 -9.92 -8.43 -10.97
CA SER A 18 -11.10 -8.25 -10.14
C SER A 18 -10.86 -7.13 -9.15
N ARG A 19 -11.42 -5.94 -9.43
CA ARG A 19 -11.31 -4.76 -8.55
C ARG A 19 -12.24 -4.84 -7.34
N TYR A 20 -13.17 -5.79 -7.33
CA TYR A 20 -14.06 -6.01 -6.22
C TYR A 20 -13.36 -6.83 -5.14
N ILE A 21 -13.16 -6.21 -3.98
CA ILE A 21 -12.45 -6.79 -2.83
C ILE A 21 -13.41 -7.60 -1.93
N GLY A 22 -14.71 -7.63 -2.25
CA GLY A 22 -15.69 -8.37 -1.45
C GLY A 22 -16.05 -7.68 -0.14
N ILE A 23 -15.79 -6.37 -0.03
CA ILE A 23 -16.05 -5.58 1.17
C ILE A 23 -17.38 -4.85 0.97
N SER A 24 -18.25 -4.97 1.96
CA SER A 24 -19.47 -4.17 2.13
C SER A 24 -19.49 -3.59 3.55
N SER A 25 -20.39 -2.66 3.82
CA SER A 25 -20.58 -2.03 5.14
C SER A 25 -20.84 -3.03 6.28
N HIS A 26 -21.28 -4.26 5.97
CA HIS A 26 -21.58 -5.31 6.94
C HIS A 26 -20.46 -6.36 7.04
N THR A 27 -19.38 -6.21 6.28
CA THR A 27 -18.27 -7.17 6.27
C THR A 27 -17.25 -6.73 7.30
N PHE A 28 -16.80 -7.65 8.15
CA PHE A 28 -15.70 -7.39 9.07
C PHE A 28 -14.37 -7.41 8.30
N TYR A 29 -13.65 -6.30 8.33
CA TYR A 29 -12.32 -6.19 7.72
C TYR A 29 -11.41 -5.30 8.57
N ILE A 30 -10.11 -5.55 8.44
CA ILE A 30 -9.05 -4.85 9.15
C ILE A 30 -8.17 -4.16 8.12
N LEU A 31 -7.85 -2.90 8.38
CA LEU A 31 -6.85 -2.17 7.61
C LEU A 31 -5.48 -2.34 8.25
N HIS A 32 -4.53 -2.81 7.45
CA HIS A 32 -3.13 -2.87 7.84
C HIS A 32 -2.34 -1.88 7.00
N VAL A 33 -1.76 -0.89 7.65
CA VAL A 33 -0.85 0.07 7.02
C VAL A 33 0.57 -0.38 7.33
N PHE A 34 1.35 -0.63 6.28
CA PHE A 34 2.77 -0.90 6.39
C PHE A 34 3.56 0.29 5.86
N CYS A 35 4.62 0.62 6.58
CA CYS A 35 5.50 1.74 6.30
C CYS A 35 6.94 1.21 6.25
N ASP A 36 7.62 1.42 5.12
CA ASP A 36 9.01 1.00 4.93
C ASP A 36 9.85 2.14 4.35
N ALA A 37 11.03 2.34 4.92
CA ALA A 37 11.96 3.37 4.53
C ALA A 37 13.37 2.78 4.39
N SER A 38 14.00 3.08 3.26
CA SER A 38 15.38 2.73 2.96
C SER A 38 16.13 3.96 2.45
N GLU A 39 17.45 3.88 2.43
CA GLU A 39 18.30 4.95 1.89
C GLU A 39 18.03 5.27 0.41
N ARG A 40 17.32 4.38 -0.31
CA ARG A 40 17.03 4.52 -1.75
C ARG A 40 15.59 4.93 -2.03
N ALA A 41 14.65 4.51 -1.19
CA ALA A 41 13.23 4.77 -1.37
C ALA A 41 12.47 4.59 -0.05
N TYR A 42 11.34 5.26 0.07
CA TYR A 42 10.43 5.13 1.20
C TYR A 42 9.00 5.05 0.67
N GLY A 43 8.17 4.17 1.22
CA GLY A 43 6.77 4.05 0.86
C GLY A 43 5.88 3.43 1.93
N SER A 44 4.58 3.66 1.78
CA SER A 44 3.54 3.07 2.61
C SER A 44 2.53 2.31 1.75
N VAL A 45 1.97 1.23 2.29
CA VAL A 45 0.98 0.37 1.63
C VAL A 45 -0.16 0.06 2.60
N ILE A 46 -1.39 0.19 2.12
CA ILE A 46 -2.61 -0.23 2.83
C ILE A 46 -3.05 -1.58 2.28
N TYR A 47 -3.15 -2.55 3.19
CA TYR A 47 -3.74 -3.85 2.95
C TYR A 47 -5.09 -3.94 3.64
N ILE A 48 -6.03 -4.59 2.97
CA ILE A 48 -7.30 -4.96 3.58
C ILE A 48 -7.28 -6.46 3.83
N VAL A 49 -7.48 -6.82 5.10
CA VAL A 49 -7.58 -8.20 5.55
C VAL A 49 -9.03 -8.47 5.89
N THR A 50 -9.65 -9.37 5.14
CA THR A 50 -11.02 -9.82 5.38
C THR A 50 -11.05 -11.00 6.35
N TYR A 51 -12.18 -11.26 7.00
CA TYR A 51 -12.36 -12.38 7.93
C TYR A 51 -11.99 -13.76 7.34
N LYS A 52 -12.07 -13.92 6.01
CA LYS A 52 -11.67 -15.15 5.31
C LYS A 52 -10.16 -15.27 5.06
N SER A 53 -9.35 -14.46 5.74
CA SER A 53 -7.90 -14.36 5.54
C SER A 53 -7.46 -13.96 4.12
N ASN A 54 -8.37 -13.42 3.30
CA ASN A 54 -7.98 -12.83 2.03
C ASN A 54 -7.36 -11.47 2.30
N VAL A 55 -6.12 -11.31 1.81
CA VAL A 55 -5.35 -10.08 1.90
C VAL A 55 -5.32 -9.43 0.52
N HIS A 56 -5.77 -8.19 0.45
CA HIS A 56 -5.75 -7.41 -0.79
C HIS A 56 -4.97 -6.13 -0.59
N ILE A 57 -4.07 -5.80 -1.54
CA ILE A 57 -3.47 -4.48 -1.61
C ILE A 57 -4.54 -3.52 -2.10
N PHE A 58 -4.81 -2.49 -1.30
CA PHE A 58 -5.77 -1.47 -1.70
C PHE A 58 -5.07 -0.30 -2.39
N CYS A 59 -4.08 0.27 -1.72
CA CYS A 59 -3.33 1.40 -2.22
C CYS A 59 -1.90 1.38 -1.69
N SER A 60 -0.97 1.84 -2.52
CA SER A 60 0.43 2.00 -2.16
C SER A 60 0.91 3.37 -2.61
N ARG A 61 1.71 4.03 -1.78
CA ARG A 61 2.36 5.30 -2.11
C ARG A 61 3.84 5.20 -1.79
N ASN A 62 4.69 5.45 -2.77
CA ASN A 62 6.14 5.36 -2.64
C ASN A 62 6.83 6.58 -3.28
N ARG A 63 8.04 6.88 -2.81
CA ARG A 63 8.91 7.94 -3.32
C ARG A 63 10.36 7.48 -3.28
N LEU A 64 11.14 7.91 -4.27
CA LEU A 64 12.59 7.75 -4.25
C LEU A 64 13.19 8.67 -3.17
N ALA A 65 14.19 8.18 -2.46
CA ALA A 65 14.92 8.99 -1.49
C ALA A 65 15.61 10.15 -2.23
N PRO A 66 15.62 11.37 -1.67
CA PRO A 66 16.32 12.48 -2.26
C PRO A 66 17.82 12.17 -2.47
N ILE A 67 18.40 12.70 -3.55
CA ILE A 67 19.85 12.57 -3.82
C ILE A 67 20.69 13.22 -2.70
N LYS A 68 20.13 14.25 -2.05
CA LYS A 68 20.72 14.83 -0.85
C LYS A 68 20.61 13.82 0.30
N LYS A 69 21.72 13.56 0.99
CA LYS A 69 21.74 12.67 2.16
C LYS A 69 20.72 13.14 3.20
N VAL A 70 19.66 12.37 3.36
CA VAL A 70 18.69 12.45 4.46
C VAL A 70 18.95 11.26 5.37
N THR A 71 18.87 11.47 6.68
CA THR A 71 19.06 10.38 7.65
C THR A 71 17.92 9.36 7.54
N LEU A 72 18.21 8.09 7.82
CA LEU A 72 17.20 7.02 7.79
C LEU A 72 15.99 7.35 8.68
N SER A 73 16.22 7.85 9.90
CA SER A 73 15.16 8.23 10.83
C SER A 73 14.22 9.33 10.29
N ARG A 74 14.72 10.23 9.43
CA ARG A 74 13.86 11.24 8.77
C ARG A 74 13.05 10.62 7.65
N LEU A 75 13.59 9.63 6.94
CA LEU A 75 12.84 8.89 5.91
C LEU A 75 11.74 8.03 6.54
N GLU A 76 12.02 7.37 7.66
CA GLU A 76 11.02 6.65 8.46
C GLU A 76 9.87 7.58 8.88
N LEU A 77 10.18 8.72 9.49
CA LEU A 77 9.15 9.71 9.87
C LEU A 77 8.34 10.22 8.67
N LEU A 78 8.98 10.45 7.53
CA LEU A 78 8.31 10.88 6.31
C LEU A 78 7.39 9.80 5.75
N VAL A 79 7.77 8.53 5.86
CA VAL A 79 6.94 7.42 5.39
C VAL A 79 5.75 7.19 6.31
N ASP A 80 5.92 7.37 7.62
CA ASP A 80 4.82 7.30 8.59
C ASP A 80 3.80 8.42 8.38
N LEU A 81 4.29 9.63 8.12
CA LEU A 81 3.43 10.74 7.71
C LEU A 81 2.69 10.41 6.40
N MET A 82 3.38 9.77 5.44
CA MET A 82 2.77 9.37 4.19
C MET A 82 1.67 8.32 4.41
N GLY A 83 1.91 7.33 5.27
CA GLY A 83 0.97 6.27 5.62
C GLY A 83 -0.26 6.80 6.35
N THR A 84 -0.08 7.70 7.32
CA THR A 84 -1.20 8.34 8.04
C THR A 84 -2.05 9.22 7.14
N GLN A 85 -1.42 9.99 6.25
CA GLN A 85 -2.16 10.73 5.21
C GLN A 85 -2.95 9.79 4.31
N LEU A 86 -2.32 8.70 3.84
CA LEU A 86 -2.96 7.71 2.98
C LEU A 86 -4.18 7.08 3.65
N LEU A 87 -4.06 6.74 4.94
CA LEU A 87 -5.15 6.19 5.74
C LEU A 87 -6.28 7.20 5.93
N LYS A 88 -5.95 8.48 6.20
CA LYS A 88 -6.96 9.54 6.31
C LYS A 88 -7.73 9.70 5.00
N TYR A 89 -7.03 9.76 3.86
CA TYR A 89 -7.68 9.81 2.55
C TYR A 89 -8.58 8.60 2.31
N PHE A 90 -8.15 7.42 2.75
CA PHE A 90 -8.98 6.21 2.66
C PHE A 90 -10.29 6.37 3.44
N CYS A 91 -10.24 6.78 4.70
CA CYS A 91 -11.43 6.91 5.54
C CYS A 91 -12.36 8.04 5.09
N GLU A 92 -11.84 9.06 4.39
CA GLU A 92 -12.64 10.16 3.83
C GLU A 92 -13.30 9.81 2.48
N GLU A 93 -12.58 9.15 1.56
CA GLU A 93 -13.09 8.81 0.22
C GLU A 93 -13.98 7.58 0.23
N ILE A 94 -13.70 6.65 1.13
CA ILE A 94 -14.39 5.38 1.21
C ILE A 94 -15.24 5.46 2.47
N ASP A 95 -16.54 5.68 2.27
CA ASP A 95 -17.59 5.69 3.30
C ASP A 95 -17.80 4.28 3.91
N LEU A 96 -16.70 3.62 4.25
CA LEU A 96 -16.60 2.33 4.89
C LEU A 96 -15.75 2.54 6.15
N GLN A 97 -16.36 2.40 7.32
CA GLN A 97 -15.61 2.44 8.56
C GLN A 97 -14.93 1.09 8.80
N PRO A 98 -13.60 1.05 8.98
CA PRO A 98 -12.89 -0.18 9.27
C PRO A 98 -13.24 -0.69 10.66
N SER A 99 -13.28 -2.01 10.83
CA SER A 99 -13.55 -2.61 12.14
C SER A 99 -12.32 -2.52 13.07
N ALA A 100 -11.13 -2.38 12.50
CA ALA A 100 -9.89 -2.06 13.20
C ALA A 100 -8.82 -1.50 12.23
N GLU A 101 -7.94 -0.65 12.74
CA GLU A 101 -6.79 -0.10 12.03
C GLU A 101 -5.50 -0.52 12.74
N THR A 102 -4.54 -1.06 12.01
CA THR A 102 -3.20 -1.41 12.54
C THR A 102 -2.12 -0.76 11.68
N LEU A 103 -1.39 0.19 12.26
CA LEU A 103 -0.18 0.76 11.66
C LEU A 103 1.03 -0.06 12.11
N ARG A 104 1.82 -0.58 11.16
CA ARG A 104 3.08 -1.28 11.40
C ARG A 104 4.23 -0.57 10.71
N THR A 105 5.23 -0.21 11.50
CA THR A 105 6.54 0.23 11.06
C THR A 105 7.52 -0.90 11.35
N ASP A 106 8.14 -1.46 10.31
CA ASP A 106 9.19 -2.47 10.50
C ASP A 106 10.55 -1.76 10.66
N SER A 107 10.73 -1.08 11.78
CA SER A 107 12.05 -0.60 12.17
C SER A 107 12.80 -1.78 12.78
N LYS A 108 13.86 -2.25 12.09
CA LYS A 108 14.84 -3.16 12.70
C LYS A 108 15.47 -2.45 13.89
N SER A 109 15.01 -2.76 15.10
CA SER A 109 15.76 -2.48 16.32
C SER A 109 17.07 -3.27 16.26
N HIS A 110 18.14 -2.59 15.87
CA HIS A 110 19.50 -3.10 15.93
C HIS A 110 20.09 -2.92 17.33
#